data_AF-A0A7X8LPJ0-F1
#
_entry.id   AF-A0A7X8LPJ0-F1
#
_cell.length_a   1.000
_cell.length_b   1.000
_cell.length_c   1.000
_cell.angle_alpha   90.00
_cell.angle_beta   90.00
_cell.angle_gamma   90.00
#
_symmetry.space_group_name_H-M   'P 1'
#
loop_
_entity.id
_entity.type
_entity.pdbx_description
1 polymer ?
#
loop_
_entity_poly.entity_id
_entity_poly.type
_entity_poly.pdbx_seq_one_letter_code
_entity_poly.pdbx_strand_id
1 'polypeptide(L)'
;PVNRVLISLDLDLQILDLARQEKVDLIVTHHPLFFRAPQNIDFDQAQGALIQGLIKSNISVYSAHTNVDAGEQGLSQVLAEKLGLEEIKPLDNYRQEQLLKLIVFVPFSHLKAVREAMSQAGAGHIGKYSECSFSTPGKGTFKPGAETRPYIGEQGRLEEVDEYRLEMVLYERELKKVVKALELAHPYEEVAYDVYELKNEYQVFSMGRKGRLKEAIKLKEFGGLVKKVLNLENIRVVGSLEERVEKVAVVSGAGAGFIDIAARQGMDVLISGDIKYHEAKNAQALGLALIDAGHQGTEQIVSSLLCRLLEESSQKQGWKITFLPAYSPQVFSSL
;
A
#
# COMPACT_ATOMS: atom_id res chain seq x y z
N PRO A 1 -4.95 -23.16 11.05
CA PRO A 1 -6.11 -22.28 10.78
C PRO A 1 -5.92 -20.99 11.57
N VAL A 2 -6.32 -19.84 11.04
CA VAL A 2 -6.19 -18.55 11.74
C VAL A 2 -7.61 -18.09 12.11
N ASN A 3 -7.87 -17.92 13.40
CA ASN A 3 -9.15 -17.46 13.94
C ASN A 3 -9.01 -16.12 14.66
N ARG A 4 -7.84 -15.86 15.26
CA ARG A 4 -7.57 -14.63 16.02
C ARG A 4 -6.27 -14.00 15.56
N VAL A 5 -6.34 -12.72 15.23
CA VAL A 5 -5.20 -11.92 14.79
C VAL A 5 -5.03 -10.74 15.75
N LEU A 6 -3.83 -10.56 16.28
CA LEU A 6 -3.47 -9.39 17.08
C LEU A 6 -2.68 -8.42 16.22
N ILE A 7 -3.03 -7.15 16.27
CA ILE A 7 -2.40 -6.09 15.48
C ILE A 7 -1.69 -5.13 16.44
N SER A 8 -0.42 -4.83 16.18
CA SER A 8 0.38 -3.94 17.02
C SER A 8 1.30 -3.06 16.17
N LEU A 9 1.78 -1.96 16.75
CA LEU A 9 2.86 -1.17 16.16
C LEU A 9 4.18 -1.94 16.23
N ASP A 10 4.60 -2.24 17.45
CA ASP A 10 5.80 -3.00 17.80
C ASP A 10 5.45 -4.36 18.40
N LEU A 11 6.40 -5.31 18.32
CA LEU A 11 6.31 -6.60 18.99
C LEU A 11 7.38 -6.71 20.09
N ASP A 12 6.90 -6.77 21.33
CA ASP A 12 7.71 -7.02 22.52
C ASP A 12 7.14 -8.21 23.33
N LEU A 13 7.75 -8.49 24.48
CA LEU A 13 7.30 -9.57 25.36
C LEU A 13 5.90 -9.32 25.96
N GLN A 14 5.49 -8.07 26.17
CA GLN A 14 4.16 -7.75 26.70
C GLN A 14 3.09 -8.05 25.65
N ILE A 15 3.34 -7.68 24.39
CA ILE A 15 2.47 -8.00 23.26
C ILE A 15 2.40 -9.51 23.02
N LEU A 16 3.52 -10.23 23.15
CA LEU A 16 3.53 -11.69 23.09
C LEU A 16 2.68 -12.32 24.20
N ASP A 17 2.81 -11.84 25.44
CA ASP A 17 2.04 -12.39 26.55
C ASP A 17 0.55 -12.08 26.41
N LEU A 18 0.18 -10.90 25.92
CA LEU A 18 -1.20 -10.58 25.54
C LEU A 18 -1.69 -11.52 24.44
N ALA A 19 -0.90 -11.77 23.39
CA ALA A 19 -1.26 -12.67 22.30
C ALA A 19 -1.51 -14.11 22.81
N ARG A 20 -0.73 -14.57 23.79
CA ARG A 20 -0.93 -15.87 24.45
C ARG A 20 -2.21 -15.92 25.27
N GLN A 21 -2.47 -14.89 26.08
CA GLN A 21 -3.69 -14.77 26.88
C GLN A 21 -4.94 -14.78 25.99
N GLU A 22 -4.86 -14.05 24.89
CA GLU A 22 -5.91 -13.95 23.89
C GLU A 22 -5.95 -15.14 22.92
N LYS A 23 -5.05 -16.11 23.02
CA LYS A 23 -4.98 -17.30 22.15
C LYS A 23 -4.95 -16.94 20.66
N VAL A 24 -4.10 -15.98 20.31
CA VAL A 24 -3.91 -15.46 18.96
C VAL A 24 -3.11 -16.47 18.12
N ASP A 25 -3.49 -16.61 16.85
CA ASP A 25 -2.79 -17.48 15.89
C ASP A 25 -1.74 -16.71 15.06
N LEU A 26 -1.99 -15.42 14.82
CA LEU A 26 -1.16 -14.53 14.00
C LEU A 26 -1.04 -13.15 14.64
N ILE A 27 0.18 -12.64 14.73
CA ILE A 27 0.44 -11.24 15.06
C ILE A 27 0.80 -10.49 13.76
N VAL A 28 0.14 -9.36 13.53
CA VAL A 28 0.50 -8.41 12.49
C VAL A 28 1.12 -7.19 13.14
N THR A 29 2.36 -6.86 12.78
CA THR A 29 3.05 -5.65 13.25
C THR A 29 3.20 -4.62 12.16
N HIS A 30 3.30 -3.35 12.51
CA HIS A 30 3.76 -2.34 11.55
C HIS A 30 5.29 -2.40 11.44
N HIS A 31 6.00 -2.33 12.56
CA HIS A 31 7.45 -2.44 12.58
C HIS A 31 7.91 -3.88 12.38
N PRO A 32 8.93 -4.12 11.53
CA PRO A 32 9.48 -5.44 11.34
C PRO A 32 10.15 -5.96 12.61
N LEU A 33 9.87 -7.23 12.96
CA LEU A 33 10.59 -7.92 14.04
C LEU A 33 12.12 -7.92 13.81
N PHE A 34 12.52 -7.96 12.54
CA PHE A 34 13.91 -7.92 12.09
C PHE A 34 14.14 -6.73 11.14
N PHE A 35 14.68 -5.62 11.66
CA PHE A 35 15.20 -4.53 10.81
C PHE A 35 16.49 -4.94 10.09
N ARG A 36 17.25 -5.87 10.67
CA ARG A 36 18.45 -6.48 10.08
C ARG A 36 18.38 -7.98 10.29
N ALA A 37 18.95 -8.74 9.37
CA ALA A 37 19.03 -10.19 9.49
C ALA A 37 19.80 -10.58 10.77
N PRO A 38 19.19 -11.37 11.69
CA PRO A 38 19.87 -11.83 12.88
C PRO A 38 21.02 -12.77 12.49
N GLN A 39 22.21 -12.55 13.07
CA GLN A 39 23.38 -13.40 12.83
C GLN A 39 23.35 -14.67 13.70
N ASN A 40 22.66 -14.61 14.84
CA ASN A 40 22.41 -15.70 15.76
C ASN A 40 21.09 -15.46 16.51
N ILE A 41 20.60 -16.47 17.21
CA ILE A 41 19.42 -16.38 18.08
C ILE A 41 19.84 -16.80 19.48
N ASP A 42 20.12 -15.83 20.33
CA ASP A 42 20.47 -16.02 21.74
C ASP A 42 19.23 -15.83 22.62
N PHE A 43 18.75 -16.92 23.24
CA PHE A 43 17.53 -16.91 24.05
C PHE A 43 17.66 -16.15 25.37
N ASP A 44 18.87 -15.79 25.78
CA ASP A 44 19.09 -14.96 26.97
C ASP A 44 18.94 -13.45 26.66
N GLN A 45 18.83 -13.08 25.38
CA GLN A 45 18.59 -11.71 24.93
C GLN A 45 17.11 -11.47 24.61
N ALA A 46 16.66 -10.22 24.74
CA ALA A 46 15.26 -9.84 24.55
C ALA A 46 14.65 -10.33 23.22
N GLN A 47 15.35 -10.13 22.11
CA GLN A 47 14.87 -10.56 20.79
C GLN A 47 14.83 -12.09 20.66
N GLY A 48 15.81 -12.81 21.21
CA GLY A 48 15.82 -14.27 21.19
C GLY A 48 14.76 -14.89 22.11
N ALA A 49 14.55 -14.32 23.30
CA ALA A 49 13.46 -14.71 24.20
C ALA A 49 12.09 -14.53 23.52
N LEU A 50 11.89 -13.42 22.79
CA LEU A 50 10.68 -13.16 22.01
C LEU A 50 10.50 -14.20 20.89
N ILE A 51 11.54 -14.50 20.10
CA ILE A 51 11.51 -15.55 19.07
C ILE A 51 11.18 -16.91 19.67
N GLN A 52 11.87 -17.29 20.76
CA GLN A 52 11.62 -18.54 21.46
C GLN A 52 10.16 -18.62 21.91
N GLY A 53 9.64 -17.51 22.42
CA GLY A 53 8.28 -17.41 22.89
C GLY A 53 7.23 -17.58 21.78
N LEU A 54 7.44 -16.95 20.62
CA LEU A 54 6.59 -17.09 19.44
C LEU A 54 6.57 -18.54 18.92
N ILE A 55 7.74 -19.17 18.78
CA ILE A 55 7.88 -20.55 18.31
C ILE A 55 7.18 -21.51 19.27
N LYS A 56 7.44 -21.40 20.57
CA LYS A 56 6.81 -22.26 21.60
C LYS A 56 5.30 -22.10 21.66
N SER A 57 4.78 -20.93 21.31
CA SER A 57 3.34 -20.64 21.29
C SER A 57 2.68 -20.91 19.93
N ASN A 58 3.45 -21.34 18.91
CA ASN A 58 2.98 -21.55 17.56
C ASN A 58 2.26 -20.32 16.96
N ILE A 59 2.77 -19.12 17.28
CA ILE A 59 2.21 -17.84 16.81
C ILE A 59 3.02 -17.37 15.61
N SER A 60 2.34 -17.11 14.50
CA SER A 60 2.97 -16.53 13.31
C SER A 60 3.11 -15.01 13.45
N VAL A 61 4.11 -14.41 12.79
CA VAL A 61 4.30 -12.96 12.74
C VAL A 61 4.38 -12.50 11.29
N TYR A 62 3.64 -11.44 10.95
CA TYR A 62 3.70 -10.75 9.67
C TYR A 62 3.91 -9.25 9.90
N SER A 63 4.80 -8.62 9.14
CA SER A 63 5.10 -7.19 9.29
C SER A 63 4.67 -6.40 8.06
N ALA A 64 3.87 -5.35 8.29
CA ALA A 64 3.31 -4.46 7.29
C ALA A 64 3.79 -3.03 7.57
N HIS A 65 4.96 -2.69 7.04
CA HIS A 65 5.71 -1.48 7.35
C HIS A 65 5.41 -0.36 6.32
N THR A 66 6.39 0.08 5.53
CA THR A 66 6.26 1.16 4.53
C THR A 66 5.15 0.97 3.50
N ASN A 67 4.68 -0.26 3.28
CA ASN A 67 3.51 -0.49 2.41
C ASN A 67 2.21 0.05 3.02
N VAL A 68 2.10 0.06 4.35
CA VAL A 68 0.99 0.67 5.07
C VAL A 68 1.14 2.19 5.12
N ASP A 69 2.35 2.72 5.25
CA ASP A 69 2.59 4.17 5.16
C ASP A 69 2.19 4.71 3.79
N ALA A 70 2.66 4.04 2.73
CA ALA A 70 2.51 4.51 1.36
C ALA A 70 1.12 4.26 0.76
N GLY A 71 0.34 3.37 1.38
CA GLY A 71 -0.95 2.89 0.89
C GLY A 71 -1.95 4.02 0.65
N GLU A 72 -2.88 3.83 -0.29
CA GLU A 72 -3.93 4.81 -0.59
C GLU A 72 -4.78 5.12 0.64
N GLN A 73 -5.15 4.08 1.40
CA GLN A 73 -5.83 4.15 2.70
C GLN A 73 -4.85 3.97 3.87
N GLY A 74 -3.58 4.34 3.63
CA GLY A 74 -2.46 4.14 4.51
C GLY A 74 -2.39 5.09 5.70
N LEU A 75 -1.30 4.99 6.45
CA LEU A 75 -1.12 5.71 7.71
C LEU A 75 -1.13 7.23 7.53
N SER A 76 -0.28 7.75 6.63
CA SER A 76 -0.23 9.17 6.29
C SER A 76 -1.56 9.71 5.72
N GLN A 77 -2.32 8.88 5.00
CA GLN A 77 -3.67 9.24 4.54
C GLN A 77 -4.61 9.46 5.73
N VAL A 78 -4.69 8.48 6.63
CA VAL A 78 -5.61 8.55 7.77
C VAL A 78 -5.22 9.65 8.74
N LEU A 79 -3.92 9.94 8.91
CA LEU A 79 -3.46 11.09 9.69
C LEU A 79 -3.93 12.41 9.07
N ALA A 80 -3.75 12.59 7.75
CA ALA A 80 -4.21 13.78 7.05
C ALA A 80 -5.74 13.98 7.20
N GLU A 81 -6.52 12.90 7.07
CA GLU A 81 -7.97 12.92 7.27
C GLU A 81 -8.37 13.28 8.71
N LYS A 82 -7.72 12.67 9.70
CA LYS A 82 -7.97 12.94 11.13
C LYS A 82 -7.64 14.38 11.53
N LEU A 83 -6.65 14.98 10.87
CA LEU A 83 -6.29 16.38 11.04
C LEU A 83 -7.26 17.35 10.33
N GLY A 84 -8.24 16.82 9.61
CA GLY A 84 -9.25 17.62 8.91
C GLY A 84 -8.70 18.30 7.66
N LEU A 85 -7.67 17.74 7.03
CA LEU A 85 -7.15 18.27 5.78
C LEU A 85 -8.13 18.00 4.63
N GLU A 86 -8.33 19.01 3.79
CA GLU A 86 -9.06 18.94 2.54
C GLU A 86 -8.08 18.83 1.36
N GLU A 87 -8.59 18.44 0.19
CA GLU A 87 -7.80 18.29 -1.04
C GLU A 87 -6.54 17.42 -0.89
N ILE A 88 -6.64 16.34 -0.10
CA ILE A 88 -5.52 15.46 0.22
C ILE A 88 -4.95 14.82 -1.05
N LYS A 89 -3.64 14.98 -1.26
CA LYS A 89 -2.88 14.44 -2.40
C LYS A 89 -1.58 13.77 -1.92
N PRO A 90 -1.00 12.87 -2.72
CA PRO A 90 0.37 12.39 -2.54
C PRO A 90 1.38 13.55 -2.38
N LEU A 91 2.26 13.46 -1.38
CA LEU A 91 3.36 14.41 -1.19
C LEU A 91 4.53 14.11 -2.13
N ASP A 92 4.76 12.82 -2.38
CA ASP A 92 5.89 12.29 -3.15
C ASP A 92 5.42 11.17 -4.12
N ASN A 93 6.37 10.62 -4.88
CA ASN A 93 6.13 9.52 -5.80
C ASN A 93 6.96 8.30 -5.36
N TYR A 94 6.68 7.77 -4.16
CA TYR A 94 7.42 6.65 -3.58
C TYR A 94 7.43 5.40 -4.47
N ARG A 95 6.26 5.07 -5.01
CA ARG A 95 6.10 4.00 -6.01
C ARG A 95 5.01 4.37 -6.99
N GLN A 96 5.23 4.06 -8.25
CA GLN A 96 4.24 4.15 -9.31
C GLN A 96 4.04 2.76 -9.89
N GLU A 97 2.79 2.42 -10.20
CA GLU A 97 2.49 1.15 -10.83
C GLU A 97 2.14 1.37 -12.29
N GLN A 98 3.00 0.84 -13.16
CA GLN A 98 2.85 0.99 -14.60
C GLN A 98 1.62 0.23 -15.09
N LEU A 99 0.86 0.90 -15.95
CA LEU A 99 -0.25 0.32 -16.68
C LEU A 99 0.25 -0.23 -18.02
N LEU A 100 -0.31 -1.37 -18.39
CA LEU A 100 -0.09 -2.01 -19.67
C LEU A 100 -1.43 -2.14 -20.40
N LYS A 101 -1.38 -2.19 -21.73
CA LYS A 101 -2.48 -2.67 -22.57
C LYS A 101 -2.09 -4.04 -23.10
N LEU A 102 -2.84 -5.07 -22.72
CA LEU A 102 -2.73 -6.40 -23.27
C LEU A 102 -3.76 -6.55 -24.40
N ILE A 103 -3.29 -6.93 -25.57
CA ILE A 103 -4.10 -7.14 -26.76
C ILE A 103 -3.94 -8.58 -27.20
N VAL A 104 -5.03 -9.27 -27.48
CA VAL A 104 -5.04 -10.66 -27.95
C VAL A 104 -6.04 -10.85 -29.07
N PHE A 105 -5.74 -11.76 -29.98
CA PHE A 105 -6.57 -12.09 -31.13
C PHE A 105 -7.26 -13.43 -30.88
N VAL A 106 -8.59 -13.43 -30.83
CA VAL A 106 -9.38 -14.57 -30.34
C VAL A 106 -10.48 -14.94 -31.33
N PRO A 107 -10.71 -16.23 -31.64
CA PRO A 107 -11.86 -16.68 -32.40
C PRO A 107 -13.19 -16.21 -31.80
N PHE A 108 -14.18 -15.96 -32.65
CA PHE A 108 -15.50 -15.49 -32.22
C PHE A 108 -16.15 -16.40 -31.16
N SER A 109 -15.93 -17.72 -31.27
CA SER A 109 -16.46 -18.72 -30.33
C SER A 109 -15.87 -18.65 -28.92
N HIS A 110 -14.68 -18.07 -28.76
CA HIS A 110 -13.93 -18.08 -27.50
C HIS A 110 -13.77 -16.71 -26.85
N LEU A 111 -14.22 -15.63 -27.51
CA LEU A 111 -14.11 -14.25 -27.00
C LEU A 111 -14.59 -14.12 -25.54
N LYS A 112 -15.76 -14.68 -25.22
CA LYS A 112 -16.35 -14.58 -23.88
C LYS A 112 -15.47 -15.26 -22.82
N ALA A 113 -15.05 -16.50 -23.09
CA ALA A 113 -14.26 -17.31 -22.16
C ALA A 113 -12.90 -16.67 -21.88
N VAL A 114 -12.21 -16.21 -22.94
CA VAL A 114 -10.92 -15.53 -22.81
C VAL A 114 -11.03 -14.23 -22.02
N ARG A 115 -12.03 -13.39 -22.35
CA ARG A 115 -12.28 -12.14 -21.62
C ARG A 115 -12.55 -12.38 -20.13
N GLU A 116 -13.38 -13.37 -19.80
CA GLU A 116 -13.69 -13.71 -18.40
C GLU A 116 -12.45 -14.21 -17.65
N ALA A 117 -11.64 -15.07 -18.27
CA ALA A 117 -10.41 -15.58 -17.68
C ALA A 117 -9.40 -14.45 -17.40
N MET A 118 -9.20 -13.54 -18.37
CA MET A 118 -8.33 -12.37 -18.21
C MET A 118 -8.84 -11.44 -17.11
N SER A 119 -10.14 -11.16 -17.06
CA SER A 119 -10.75 -10.33 -16.02
C SER A 119 -10.58 -10.91 -14.62
N GLN A 120 -10.89 -12.20 -14.43
CA GLN A 120 -10.72 -12.89 -13.15
C GLN A 120 -9.26 -12.94 -12.70
N ALA A 121 -8.33 -12.96 -13.65
CA ALA A 121 -6.90 -12.89 -13.38
C ALA A 121 -6.44 -11.48 -12.98
N GLY A 122 -7.20 -10.42 -13.26
CA GLY A 122 -6.92 -9.05 -12.81
C GLY A 122 -6.87 -8.00 -13.93
N ALA A 123 -7.14 -8.36 -15.18
CA ALA A 123 -7.25 -7.40 -16.27
C ALA A 123 -8.59 -6.64 -16.23
N GLY A 124 -8.62 -5.45 -16.82
CA GLY A 124 -9.85 -4.66 -16.98
C GLY A 124 -10.33 -3.98 -15.70
N HIS A 125 -9.45 -3.80 -14.71
CA HIS A 125 -9.74 -2.99 -13.53
C HIS A 125 -9.24 -1.56 -13.74
N ILE A 126 -10.16 -0.61 -13.86
CA ILE A 126 -9.86 0.82 -14.04
C ILE A 126 -10.70 1.62 -13.04
N GLY A 127 -10.04 2.20 -12.03
CA GLY A 127 -10.71 2.90 -10.95
C GLY A 127 -11.73 2.01 -10.25
N LYS A 128 -13.02 2.39 -10.29
CA LYS A 128 -14.14 1.65 -9.67
C LYS A 128 -14.82 0.65 -10.61
N TYR A 129 -14.34 0.52 -11.85
CA TYR A 129 -14.92 -0.38 -12.85
C TYR A 129 -14.06 -1.65 -12.96
N SER A 130 -14.74 -2.79 -13.11
CA SER A 130 -14.14 -4.09 -13.37
C SER A 130 -14.53 -4.60 -14.76
N GLU A 131 -13.83 -5.63 -15.24
CA GLU A 131 -14.12 -6.32 -16.51
C GLU A 131 -14.13 -5.39 -17.75
N CYS A 132 -13.39 -4.28 -17.69
CA CYS A 132 -13.27 -3.33 -18.77
C CYS A 132 -12.45 -3.92 -19.91
N SER A 133 -13.10 -4.11 -21.06
CA SER A 133 -12.47 -4.60 -22.29
C SER A 133 -13.06 -3.89 -23.51
N PHE A 134 -12.28 -3.76 -24.56
CA PHE A 134 -12.78 -3.38 -25.88
C PHE A 134 -12.45 -4.49 -26.88
N SER A 135 -13.36 -4.73 -27.83
CA SER A 135 -13.19 -5.79 -28.84
C SER A 135 -13.60 -5.28 -30.21
N THR A 136 -12.77 -5.50 -31.22
CA THR A 136 -13.07 -5.16 -32.62
C THR A 136 -12.96 -6.42 -33.49
N PRO A 137 -13.95 -6.73 -34.35
CA PRO A 137 -13.83 -7.84 -35.29
C PRO A 137 -12.81 -7.51 -36.38
N GLY A 138 -12.09 -8.53 -36.85
CA GLY A 138 -11.12 -8.44 -37.92
C GLY A 138 -10.82 -9.82 -38.50
N LYS A 139 -9.82 -9.87 -39.37
CA LYS A 139 -9.35 -11.11 -39.98
C LYS A 139 -7.88 -11.34 -39.65
N GLY A 140 -7.59 -12.47 -39.00
CA GLY A 140 -6.24 -12.97 -38.79
C GLY A 140 -5.82 -13.79 -40.00
N THR A 141 -4.52 -13.75 -40.35
CA THR A 141 -3.95 -14.65 -41.35
C THR A 141 -2.73 -15.34 -40.79
N PHE A 142 -2.62 -16.63 -41.06
CA PHE A 142 -1.47 -17.43 -40.66
C PHE A 142 -1.27 -18.60 -41.61
N LYS A 143 -0.07 -19.14 -41.66
CA LYS A 143 0.27 -20.32 -42.46
C LYS A 143 0.90 -21.37 -41.55
N PRO A 144 0.17 -22.43 -41.16
CA PRO A 144 0.70 -23.43 -40.23
C PRO A 144 1.91 -24.13 -40.84
N GLY A 145 3.00 -24.23 -40.06
CA GLY A 145 4.22 -24.94 -40.46
C GLY A 145 4.05 -26.46 -40.39
N ALA A 146 5.04 -27.21 -40.90
CA ALA A 146 4.99 -28.68 -40.96
C ALA A 146 4.91 -29.36 -39.57
N GLU A 147 5.36 -28.69 -38.51
CA GLU A 147 5.38 -29.22 -37.14
C GLU A 147 4.21 -28.73 -36.28
N THR A 148 3.28 -27.95 -36.85
CA THR A 148 2.17 -27.34 -36.11
C THR A 148 0.96 -28.26 -36.00
N ARG A 149 0.18 -28.14 -34.93
CA ARG A 149 -1.14 -28.77 -34.78
C ARG A 149 -2.22 -27.69 -34.70
N PRO A 150 -2.55 -27.02 -35.81
CA PRO A 150 -3.43 -25.87 -35.77
C PRO A 150 -4.83 -26.25 -35.28
N TYR A 151 -5.38 -25.45 -34.38
CA TYR A 151 -6.77 -25.59 -33.93
C TYR A 151 -7.76 -25.34 -35.09
N ILE A 152 -7.41 -24.43 -36.01
CA ILE A 152 -8.14 -24.12 -37.25
C ILE A 152 -7.15 -24.12 -38.42
N GLY A 153 -7.51 -24.80 -39.52
CA GLY A 153 -6.77 -24.74 -40.79
C GLY A 153 -5.88 -25.96 -41.10
N GLU A 154 -5.19 -25.92 -42.24
CA GLU A 154 -4.35 -27.00 -42.76
C GLU A 154 -2.87 -26.61 -42.87
N GLN A 155 -1.97 -27.57 -42.61
CA GLN A 155 -0.51 -27.35 -42.73
C GLN A 155 -0.12 -26.93 -44.15
N GLY A 156 0.76 -25.93 -44.25
CA GLY A 156 1.30 -25.45 -45.52
C GLY A 156 0.33 -24.59 -46.35
N ARG A 157 -0.89 -24.34 -45.87
CA ARG A 157 -1.89 -23.48 -46.51
C ARG A 157 -2.04 -22.16 -45.76
N LEU A 158 -2.20 -21.06 -46.49
CA LEU A 158 -2.53 -19.77 -45.88
C LEU A 158 -4.00 -19.81 -45.47
N GLU A 159 -4.25 -19.58 -44.19
CA GLU A 159 -5.58 -19.53 -43.60
C GLU A 159 -5.94 -18.07 -43.29
N GLU A 160 -7.22 -17.76 -43.44
CA GLU A 160 -7.81 -16.48 -43.07
C GLU A 160 -9.02 -16.76 -42.17
N VAL A 161 -9.03 -16.21 -40.96
CA VAL A 161 -10.01 -16.54 -39.93
C VAL A 161 -10.61 -15.26 -39.34
N ASP A 162 -11.93 -15.28 -39.12
CA ASP A 162 -12.61 -14.20 -38.40
C ASP A 162 -12.28 -14.24 -36.91
N GLU A 163 -11.69 -13.15 -36.41
CA GLU A 163 -11.19 -13.02 -35.04
C GLU A 163 -11.59 -11.68 -34.42
N TYR A 164 -11.62 -11.63 -33.10
CA TYR A 164 -11.69 -10.39 -32.35
C TYR A 164 -10.31 -9.99 -31.89
N ARG A 165 -9.92 -8.74 -32.14
CA ARG A 165 -8.89 -8.04 -31.38
C ARG A 165 -9.50 -7.62 -30.05
N LEU A 166 -9.26 -8.39 -29.00
CA LEU A 166 -9.65 -8.09 -27.62
C LEU A 166 -8.52 -7.33 -26.93
N GLU A 167 -8.85 -6.24 -26.24
CA GLU A 167 -7.86 -5.41 -25.58
C GLU A 167 -8.31 -4.98 -24.18
N MET A 168 -7.43 -5.11 -23.19
CA MET A 168 -7.70 -4.84 -21.78
C MET A 168 -6.52 -4.11 -21.14
N VAL A 169 -6.79 -3.25 -20.16
CA VAL A 169 -5.77 -2.58 -19.34
C VAL A 169 -5.47 -3.42 -18.10
N LEU A 170 -4.22 -3.45 -17.65
CA LEU A 170 -3.82 -4.13 -16.42
C LEU A 170 -2.61 -3.44 -15.79
N TYR A 171 -2.39 -3.67 -14.50
CA TYR A 171 -1.12 -3.35 -13.85
C TYR A 171 -0.05 -4.36 -14.24
N GLU A 172 1.20 -3.89 -14.39
CA GLU A 172 2.34 -4.73 -14.75
C GLU A 172 2.51 -5.97 -13.84
N ARG A 173 2.27 -5.82 -12.53
CA ARG A 173 2.35 -6.94 -11.56
C ARG A 173 1.42 -8.12 -11.89
N GLU A 174 0.30 -7.84 -12.55
CA GLU A 174 -0.71 -8.86 -12.89
C GLU A 174 -0.38 -9.55 -14.23
N LEU A 175 0.56 -9.02 -15.03
CA LEU A 175 0.82 -9.46 -16.40
C LEU A 175 1.05 -10.97 -16.49
N LYS A 176 1.96 -11.52 -15.67
CA LYS A 176 2.27 -12.96 -15.70
C LYS A 176 1.06 -13.82 -15.38
N LYS A 177 0.23 -13.39 -14.42
CA LYS A 177 -0.97 -14.12 -14.00
C LYS A 177 -2.05 -14.05 -15.08
N VAL A 178 -2.25 -12.88 -15.68
CA VAL A 178 -3.24 -12.65 -16.74
C VAL A 178 -2.86 -13.40 -18.02
N VAL A 179 -1.60 -13.34 -18.45
CA VAL A 179 -1.11 -14.08 -19.64
C VAL A 179 -1.31 -15.58 -19.45
N LYS A 180 -0.96 -16.12 -18.28
CA LYS A 180 -1.20 -17.55 -18.00
C LYS A 180 -2.69 -17.92 -18.06
N ALA A 181 -3.56 -17.07 -17.52
CA ALA A 181 -5.01 -17.31 -17.58
C ALA A 181 -5.56 -17.20 -19.02
N LEU A 182 -5.03 -16.26 -19.79
CA LEU A 182 -5.30 -16.12 -21.22
C LEU A 182 -4.92 -17.40 -21.97
N GLU A 183 -3.68 -17.85 -21.86
CA GLU A 183 -3.17 -19.04 -22.58
C GLU A 183 -3.99 -20.29 -22.26
N LEU A 184 -4.39 -20.48 -21.00
CA LEU A 184 -5.21 -21.62 -20.59
C LEU A 184 -6.65 -21.57 -21.14
N ALA A 185 -7.20 -20.38 -21.35
CA ALA A 185 -8.57 -20.19 -21.87
C ALA A 185 -8.62 -20.10 -23.40
N HIS A 186 -7.47 -19.87 -24.05
CA HIS A 186 -7.38 -19.68 -25.48
C HIS A 186 -7.43 -21.03 -26.22
N PRO A 187 -8.14 -21.15 -27.36
CA PRO A 187 -8.22 -22.42 -28.09
C PRO A 187 -6.94 -22.79 -28.85
N TYR A 188 -6.06 -21.82 -29.11
CA TYR A 188 -4.83 -22.03 -29.87
C TYR A 188 -3.69 -22.50 -28.96
N GLU A 189 -2.85 -23.38 -29.48
CA GLU A 189 -1.61 -23.83 -28.81
C GLU A 189 -0.60 -22.70 -28.65
N GLU A 190 -0.44 -21.88 -29.69
CA GLU A 190 0.40 -20.68 -29.68
C GLU A 190 -0.51 -19.45 -29.76
N VAL A 191 -0.56 -18.65 -28.69
CA VAL A 191 -1.44 -17.48 -28.60
C VAL A 191 -0.68 -16.22 -29.03
N ALA A 192 -1.20 -15.54 -30.06
CA ALA A 192 -0.68 -14.24 -30.48
C ALA A 192 -1.24 -13.13 -29.58
N TYR A 193 -0.38 -12.41 -28.87
CA TYR A 193 -0.74 -11.26 -28.06
C TYR A 193 0.36 -10.19 -28.05
N ASP A 194 -0.05 -8.94 -27.83
CA ASP A 194 0.82 -7.78 -27.73
C ASP A 194 0.68 -7.12 -26.36
N VAL A 195 1.79 -6.58 -25.86
CA VAL A 195 1.83 -5.80 -24.61
C VAL A 195 2.36 -4.40 -24.92
N TYR A 196 1.54 -3.38 -24.68
CA TYR A 196 1.93 -1.99 -24.83
C TYR A 196 2.06 -1.32 -23.47
N GLU A 197 3.17 -0.62 -23.26
CA GLU A 197 3.30 0.30 -22.14
C GLU A 197 2.37 1.51 -22.32
N LEU A 198 1.61 1.82 -21.27
CA LEU A 198 0.72 2.97 -21.26
C LEU A 198 1.34 4.12 -20.47
N LYS A 199 1.13 5.35 -20.98
CA LYS A 199 1.47 6.60 -20.28
C LYS A 199 0.27 7.21 -19.54
N ASN A 200 -0.77 6.41 -19.30
CA ASN A 200 -1.94 6.80 -18.53
C ASN A 200 -1.54 7.17 -17.10
N GLU A 201 -2.39 7.94 -16.40
CA GLU A 201 -2.16 8.24 -14.98
C GLU A 201 -2.08 6.94 -14.16
N TYR A 202 -0.96 6.81 -13.43
CA TYR A 202 -0.65 5.63 -12.62
C TYR A 202 -1.29 5.74 -11.24
N GLN A 203 -1.44 4.60 -10.57
CA GLN A 203 -1.61 4.62 -9.13
C GLN A 203 -0.29 5.06 -8.49
N VAL A 204 -0.33 6.17 -7.75
CA VAL A 204 0.81 6.72 -7.01
C VAL A 204 0.68 6.34 -5.55
N PHE A 205 1.67 5.60 -5.06
CA PHE A 205 1.88 5.38 -3.63
C PHE A 205 2.88 6.41 -3.12
N SER A 206 2.62 6.92 -1.92
CA SER A 206 3.35 8.05 -1.38
C SER A 206 3.44 7.92 0.12
N MET A 207 4.65 8.05 0.65
CA MET A 207 4.93 7.94 2.09
C MET A 207 4.30 9.09 2.85
N GLY A 208 4.11 10.24 2.21
CA GLY A 208 3.48 11.42 2.78
C GLY A 208 2.15 11.78 2.14
N ARG A 209 1.43 12.66 2.79
CA ARG A 209 0.28 13.35 2.22
C ARG A 209 0.44 14.84 2.38
N LYS A 210 -0.14 15.59 1.45
CA LYS A 210 -0.31 17.03 1.56
C LYS A 210 -1.78 17.40 1.38
N GLY A 211 -2.21 18.44 2.05
CA GLY A 211 -3.57 18.95 1.95
C GLY A 211 -3.64 20.38 2.48
N ARG A 212 -4.86 20.87 2.62
CA ARG A 212 -5.11 22.23 3.13
C ARG A 212 -6.08 22.18 4.30
N LEU A 213 -5.85 23.03 5.28
CA LEU A 213 -6.85 23.35 6.29
C LEU A 213 -7.95 24.20 5.64
N LYS A 214 -9.19 24.03 6.11
CA LYS A 214 -10.33 24.82 5.64
C LYS A 214 -10.12 26.33 5.81
N GLU A 215 -9.47 26.71 6.91
CA GLU A 215 -9.08 28.09 7.20
C GLU A 215 -7.65 28.10 7.72
N ALA A 216 -6.88 29.12 7.33
CA ALA A 216 -5.55 29.31 7.88
C ALA A 216 -5.66 29.62 9.39
N ILE A 217 -4.85 28.96 10.22
CA ILE A 217 -4.81 29.17 11.68
C ILE A 217 -3.38 29.37 12.13
N LYS A 218 -3.15 29.82 13.37
CA LYS A 218 -1.78 29.97 13.88
C LYS A 218 -1.13 28.61 14.08
N LEU A 219 0.19 28.52 13.87
CA LEU A 219 0.96 27.29 14.12
C LEU A 219 0.76 26.76 15.55
N LYS A 220 0.61 27.65 16.54
CA LYS A 220 0.26 27.27 17.92
C LYS A 220 -1.08 26.54 18.04
N GLU A 221 -2.11 27.06 17.36
CA GLU A 221 -3.46 26.50 17.38
C GLU A 221 -3.47 25.16 16.65
N PHE A 222 -2.77 25.08 15.53
CA PHE A 222 -2.59 23.84 14.78
C PHE A 222 -1.83 22.78 15.58
N GLY A 223 -0.74 23.14 16.28
CA GLY A 223 -0.05 22.25 17.20
C GLY A 223 -0.97 21.72 18.31
N GLY A 224 -1.87 22.56 18.84
CA GLY A 224 -2.90 22.15 19.79
C GLY A 224 -3.89 21.14 19.20
N LEU A 225 -4.29 21.33 17.93
CA LEU A 225 -5.13 20.37 17.20
C LEU A 225 -4.40 19.04 17.01
N VAL A 226 -3.14 19.04 16.58
CA VAL A 226 -2.33 17.84 16.40
C VAL A 226 -2.24 17.05 17.71
N LYS A 227 -1.93 17.71 18.83
CA LYS A 227 -1.93 17.08 20.16
C LYS A 227 -3.25 16.40 20.49
N LYS A 228 -4.37 17.10 20.26
CA LYS A 228 -5.70 16.57 20.56
C LYS A 228 -6.05 15.37 19.68
N VAL A 229 -5.80 15.46 18.38
CA VAL A 229 -6.13 14.43 17.39
C VAL A 229 -5.32 13.15 17.61
N LEU A 230 -4.03 13.31 17.94
CA LEU A 230 -3.12 12.19 18.19
C LEU A 230 -3.08 11.74 19.66
N ASN A 231 -3.89 12.38 20.52
CA ASN A 231 -3.92 12.14 21.97
C ASN A 231 -2.52 12.21 22.62
N LEU A 232 -1.77 13.28 22.33
CA LEU A 232 -0.41 13.50 22.79
C LEU A 232 -0.34 14.57 23.87
N GLU A 233 0.39 14.27 24.94
CA GLU A 233 0.65 15.22 26.02
C GLU A 233 1.59 16.34 25.59
N ASN A 234 2.57 16.05 24.72
CA ASN A 234 3.61 16.99 24.30
C ASN A 234 3.98 16.78 22.82
N ILE A 235 4.40 17.86 22.17
CA ILE A 235 4.96 17.88 20.81
C ILE A 235 6.08 18.92 20.76
N ARG A 236 6.99 18.81 19.79
CA ARG A 236 8.01 19.83 19.52
C ARG A 236 7.66 20.58 18.25
N VAL A 237 7.88 21.89 18.24
CA VAL A 237 7.51 22.75 17.11
C VAL A 237 8.73 23.56 16.68
N VAL A 238 8.94 23.66 15.37
CA VAL A 238 9.94 24.52 14.72
C VAL A 238 9.20 25.56 13.90
N GLY A 239 9.63 26.82 13.97
CA GLY A 239 8.97 27.96 13.31
C GLY A 239 8.30 28.90 14.31
N SER A 240 7.73 29.99 13.81
CA SER A 240 7.05 30.96 14.68
C SER A 240 5.64 30.46 15.01
N LEU A 241 5.32 30.41 16.32
CA LEU A 241 4.01 29.99 16.79
C LEU A 241 2.86 30.91 16.33
N GLU A 242 3.18 32.12 15.89
CA GLU A 242 2.24 33.12 15.40
C GLU A 242 2.05 33.10 13.88
N GLU A 243 2.89 32.36 13.13
CA GLU A 243 2.73 32.18 11.69
C GLU A 243 1.44 31.44 11.35
N ARG A 244 0.82 31.82 10.24
CA ARG A 244 -0.40 31.18 9.76
C ARG A 244 -0.04 29.97 8.90
N VAL A 245 -0.66 28.85 9.21
CA VAL A 245 -0.53 27.59 8.47
C VAL A 245 -1.84 27.25 7.78
N GLU A 246 -1.75 26.81 6.54
CA GLU A 246 -2.90 26.35 5.75
C GLU A 246 -2.53 25.10 4.95
N LYS A 247 -1.38 25.12 4.26
CA LYS A 247 -0.84 24.00 3.49
C LYS A 247 -0.01 23.10 4.40
N VAL A 248 -0.49 21.88 4.61
CA VAL A 248 0.08 20.93 5.57
C VAL A 248 0.59 19.71 4.82
N ALA A 249 1.81 19.29 5.12
CA ALA A 249 2.33 17.97 4.81
C ALA A 249 2.35 17.08 6.05
N VAL A 250 2.11 15.79 5.88
CA VAL A 250 2.09 14.78 6.94
C VAL A 250 2.83 13.54 6.46
N VAL A 251 3.77 13.06 7.27
CA VAL A 251 4.50 11.81 7.07
C VAL A 251 4.57 11.08 8.40
N SER A 252 3.97 9.90 8.52
CA SER A 252 4.11 9.04 9.70
C SER A 252 5.56 8.62 9.95
N GLY A 253 5.90 8.36 11.21
CA GLY A 253 7.21 7.86 11.60
C GLY A 253 8.32 8.87 11.39
N ALA A 254 9.47 8.40 10.91
CA ALA A 254 10.66 9.22 10.68
C ALA A 254 10.66 9.91 9.29
N GLY A 255 10.03 11.09 9.19
CA GLY A 255 9.82 11.80 7.92
C GLY A 255 10.78 12.96 7.63
N ALA A 256 11.92 13.07 8.32
CA ALA A 256 12.88 14.15 8.08
C ALA A 256 13.40 14.23 6.63
N GLY A 257 13.44 13.09 5.91
CA GLY A 257 13.78 13.04 4.49
C GLY A 257 12.80 13.79 3.57
N PHE A 258 11.64 14.18 4.07
CA PHE A 258 10.60 14.89 3.30
C PHE A 258 10.62 16.42 3.50
N ILE A 259 11.54 16.95 4.31
CA ILE A 259 11.68 18.40 4.55
C ILE A 259 11.88 19.16 3.24
N ASP A 260 12.81 18.72 2.40
CA ASP A 260 13.14 19.42 1.15
C ASP A 260 11.99 19.39 0.14
N ILE A 261 11.29 18.26 0.01
CA ILE A 261 10.16 18.16 -0.92
C ILE A 261 8.95 18.96 -0.43
N ALA A 262 8.67 18.96 0.88
CA ALA A 262 7.61 19.77 1.46
C ALA A 262 7.87 21.27 1.26
N ALA A 263 9.11 21.72 1.53
CA ALA A 263 9.51 23.10 1.30
C ALA A 263 9.43 23.52 -0.17
N ARG A 264 9.94 22.69 -1.10
CA ARG A 264 9.86 22.96 -2.56
C ARG A 264 8.43 23.03 -3.07
N GLN A 265 7.51 22.28 -2.46
CA GLN A 265 6.09 22.32 -2.79
C GLN A 265 5.33 23.45 -2.07
N GLY A 266 6.03 24.30 -1.32
CA GLY A 266 5.46 25.48 -0.66
C GLY A 266 4.48 25.11 0.46
N MET A 267 4.75 24.03 1.19
CA MET A 267 4.02 23.68 2.40
C MET A 267 4.39 24.63 3.53
N ASP A 268 3.42 24.98 4.37
CA ASP A 268 3.64 25.88 5.49
C ASP A 268 4.18 25.11 6.70
N VAL A 269 3.75 23.85 6.86
CA VAL A 269 4.18 22.97 7.95
C VAL A 269 4.27 21.50 7.52
N LEU A 270 5.28 20.79 8.02
CA LEU A 270 5.39 19.33 7.94
C LEU A 270 5.21 18.70 9.33
N ILE A 271 4.27 17.76 9.44
CA ILE A 271 4.08 16.92 10.62
C ILE A 271 4.80 15.59 10.41
N SER A 272 5.64 15.20 11.38
CA SER A 272 6.29 13.89 11.40
C SER A 272 6.80 13.52 12.80
N GLY A 273 7.61 12.48 12.92
CA GLY A 273 8.34 12.07 14.11
C GLY A 273 9.86 12.04 13.90
N ASP A 274 10.60 11.83 14.99
CA ASP A 274 12.06 11.63 15.01
C ASP A 274 12.89 12.75 14.40
N ILE A 275 12.44 14.00 14.50
CA ILE A 275 13.18 15.14 13.95
C ILE A 275 14.39 15.45 14.84
N LYS A 276 15.57 15.43 14.23
CA LYS A 276 16.85 15.79 14.85
C LYS A 276 17.13 17.28 14.74
N TYR A 277 18.06 17.76 15.56
CA TYR A 277 18.43 19.18 15.63
C TYR A 277 18.84 19.77 14.28
N HIS A 278 19.68 19.08 13.51
CA HIS A 278 20.16 19.59 12.21
C HIS A 278 19.06 19.61 11.15
N GLU A 279 18.13 18.65 11.20
CA GLU A 279 16.96 18.59 10.32
C GLU A 279 16.01 19.76 10.64
N ALA A 280 15.77 20.02 11.91
CA ALA A 280 15.01 21.20 12.36
C ALA A 280 15.64 22.52 11.90
N LYS A 281 16.98 22.65 11.99
CA LYS A 281 17.68 23.84 11.47
C LYS A 281 17.55 23.97 9.96
N ASN A 282 17.61 22.88 9.21
CA ASN A 282 17.41 22.89 7.76
C ASN A 282 16.00 23.38 7.41
N ALA A 283 14.97 22.83 8.05
CA ALA A 283 13.59 23.26 7.83
C ALA A 283 13.39 24.76 8.13
N GLN A 284 13.96 25.25 9.23
CA GLN A 284 13.93 26.68 9.56
C GLN A 284 14.60 27.54 8.47
N ALA A 285 15.75 27.11 7.94
CA ALA A 285 16.43 27.82 6.87
C ALA A 285 15.63 27.84 5.55
N LEU A 286 14.81 26.81 5.32
CA LEU A 286 13.90 26.69 4.18
C LEU A 286 12.57 27.43 4.39
N GLY A 287 12.33 28.02 5.56
CA GLY A 287 11.05 28.66 5.91
C GLY A 287 9.89 27.67 6.07
N LEU A 288 10.19 26.41 6.37
CA LEU A 288 9.20 25.37 6.63
C LEU A 288 9.04 25.17 8.14
N ALA A 289 7.83 25.32 8.66
CA ALA A 289 7.55 24.93 10.04
C ALA A 289 7.54 23.40 10.18
N LEU A 290 7.93 22.89 11.36
CA LEU A 290 7.82 21.46 11.67
C LEU A 290 6.98 21.26 12.93
N ILE A 291 6.21 20.19 12.93
CA ILE A 291 5.63 19.61 14.15
C ILE A 291 6.19 18.20 14.28
N ASP A 292 7.02 18.00 15.28
CA ASP A 292 7.44 16.66 15.70
C ASP A 292 6.45 16.14 16.74
N ALA A 293 5.60 15.21 16.29
CA ALA A 293 4.59 14.54 17.09
C ALA A 293 5.06 13.17 17.63
N GLY A 294 6.36 12.86 17.50
CA GLY A 294 6.96 11.60 17.90
C GLY A 294 6.61 10.43 16.97
N HIS A 295 7.54 9.50 16.81
CA HIS A 295 7.38 8.33 15.95
C HIS A 295 6.12 7.54 16.32
N GLN A 296 6.08 7.05 17.57
CA GLN A 296 4.92 6.34 18.12
C GLN A 296 3.64 7.18 18.05
N GLY A 297 3.71 8.49 18.31
CA GLY A 297 2.54 9.36 18.29
C GLY A 297 1.87 9.47 16.92
N THR A 298 2.68 9.47 15.86
CA THR A 298 2.15 9.46 14.48
C THR A 298 1.72 8.06 14.02
N GLU A 299 2.19 6.99 14.64
CA GLU A 299 1.98 5.63 14.10
C GLU A 299 1.07 4.74 14.92
N GLN A 300 0.83 5.03 16.20
CA GLN A 300 0.03 4.19 17.09
C GLN A 300 -1.38 3.89 16.56
N ILE A 301 -1.91 4.76 15.68
CA ILE A 301 -3.21 4.58 15.02
C ILE A 301 -3.22 3.32 14.12
N VAL A 302 -2.05 2.86 13.67
CA VAL A 302 -1.90 1.73 12.73
C VAL A 302 -2.58 0.47 13.22
N SER A 303 -2.56 0.20 14.54
CA SER A 303 -3.26 -0.95 15.12
C SER A 303 -4.75 -0.92 14.82
N SER A 304 -5.40 0.22 15.07
CA SER A 304 -6.83 0.40 14.78
C SER A 304 -7.13 0.44 13.28
N LEU A 305 -6.23 1.03 12.49
CA LEU A 305 -6.35 1.12 11.04
C LEU A 305 -6.36 -0.26 10.39
N LEU A 306 -5.34 -1.08 10.70
CA LEU A 306 -5.23 -2.41 10.13
C LEU A 306 -6.33 -3.34 10.63
N CYS A 307 -6.78 -3.24 11.89
CA CYS A 307 -7.97 -3.97 12.33
C CYS A 307 -9.17 -3.66 11.44
N ARG A 308 -9.50 -2.38 11.24
CA ARG A 308 -10.63 -1.96 10.39
C ARG A 308 -10.50 -2.48 8.96
N LEU A 309 -9.33 -2.30 8.33
CA LEU A 309 -9.10 -2.73 6.94
C LEU A 309 -9.20 -4.25 6.79
N LEU A 310 -8.65 -5.00 7.74
CA LEU A 310 -8.69 -6.45 7.73
C LEU A 310 -10.10 -6.98 8.03
N GLU A 311 -10.86 -6.35 8.92
CA GLU A 311 -12.26 -6.67 9.18
C GLU A 311 -13.13 -6.46 7.94
N GLU A 312 -13.01 -5.31 7.27
CA GLU A 312 -13.73 -5.01 6.03
C GLU A 312 -13.40 -6.04 4.94
N SER A 313 -12.13 -6.43 4.81
CA SER A 313 -11.69 -7.44 3.86
C SER A 313 -12.21 -8.84 4.23
N SER A 314 -12.12 -9.21 5.52
CA SER A 314 -12.63 -10.47 6.07
C SER A 314 -14.12 -10.64 5.81
N GLN A 315 -14.91 -9.58 5.99
CA GLN A 315 -16.35 -9.60 5.72
C GLN A 315 -16.66 -9.83 4.25
N LYS A 316 -15.94 -9.15 3.33
CA LYS A 316 -16.10 -9.34 1.88
C LYS A 316 -15.78 -10.77 1.44
N GLN A 317 -14.81 -11.41 2.10
CA GLN A 317 -14.39 -12.78 1.79
C GLN A 317 -15.16 -13.85 2.58
N GLY A 318 -16.06 -13.46 3.50
CA GLY A 318 -16.80 -14.39 4.35
C GLY A 318 -15.94 -15.11 5.40
N TRP A 319 -14.76 -14.57 5.74
CA TRP A 319 -13.89 -15.12 6.77
C TRP A 319 -14.41 -14.78 8.17
N LYS A 320 -14.32 -15.75 9.08
CA LYS A 320 -14.69 -15.60 10.50
C LYS A 320 -13.44 -15.45 11.35
N ILE A 321 -12.83 -14.26 11.31
CA ILE A 321 -11.60 -13.93 12.05
C ILE A 321 -11.89 -12.80 13.04
N THR A 322 -11.36 -12.91 14.25
CA THR A 322 -11.35 -11.82 15.23
C THR A 322 -10.05 -11.03 15.14
N PHE A 323 -10.14 -9.71 15.00
CA PHE A 323 -8.99 -8.81 14.97
C PHE A 323 -8.92 -8.02 16.27
N LEU A 324 -7.75 -7.99 16.92
CA LEU A 324 -7.56 -7.37 18.23
C LEU A 324 -6.49 -6.28 18.12
N PRO A 325 -6.81 -5.00 18.31
CA PRO A 325 -5.80 -3.97 18.38
C PRO A 325 -5.07 -4.07 19.72
N ALA A 326 -3.73 -4.01 19.67
CA ALA A 326 -2.87 -3.89 20.84
C ALA A 326 -2.02 -2.64 20.71
N TYR A 327 -1.75 -2.03 21.87
CA TYR A 327 -1.02 -0.78 21.98
C TYR A 327 0.10 -0.94 22.99
N SER A 328 1.33 -0.73 22.54
CA SER A 328 2.48 -0.66 23.45
C SER A 328 2.39 0.61 24.30
N PRO A 329 2.88 0.58 25.56
CA PRO A 329 3.01 1.79 26.36
C PRO A 329 3.86 2.84 25.63
N GLN A 330 3.73 4.11 26.00
CA GLN A 330 4.67 5.11 25.50
C GLN A 330 6.08 4.79 25.98
N VAL A 331 7.03 4.77 25.03
CA VAL A 331 8.46 4.54 25.35
C VAL A 331 9.01 5.66 26.22
N PHE A 332 8.53 6.89 26.00
CA PHE A 332 8.93 8.08 26.75
C PHE A 332 7.80 8.53 27.67
N SER A 333 8.14 8.91 28.89
CA SER A 333 7.20 9.56 29.82
C SER A 333 7.36 11.08 29.72
N SER A 334 6.25 11.82 29.78
CA SER A 334 6.28 13.24 30.05
C SER A 334 6.62 13.47 31.53
N LEU A 335 7.53 14.40 31.81
CA LEU A 335 7.87 14.84 33.16
C LEU A 335 7.24 16.20 33.46
#